data_AF-A0ABD0YEX9-F1
#
_entry.id   AF-A0ABD0YEX9-F1
#
_cell.length_a   1.000
_cell.length_b   1.000
_cell.length_c   1.000
_cell.angle_alpha   90.00
_cell.angle_beta   90.00
_cell.angle_gamma   90.00
#
_symmetry.space_group_name_H-M   'P 1'
#
loop_
_entity.id
_entity.type
_entity.pdbx_description
1 polymer ?
#
loop_
_entity_poly.entity_id
_entity_poly.type
_entity_poly.pdbx_seq_one_letter_code
_entity_poly.pdbx_strand_id
1 'polypeptide(L)'
;MLIYFDFFQYIFSLVVLLVAECVLTLFAIICPQYLGLAIDKDDLVTLWQRNYGVPGKEQMTVAIDLIQTKFECCGALSGTEYSISWWNLKELAAPNLLVPFSCCVQGENKSYLDPSPLNNTLCQEKEMDNYRLARHVEVRYLTL
;
A
#
# COMPACT_ATOMS: atom_id res chain seq x y z
N MET A 1 31.88 8.44 37.98
CA MET A 1 30.62 8.11 38.69
C MET A 1 29.40 8.54 37.87
N LEU A 2 29.30 9.81 37.44
CA LEU A 2 28.22 10.29 36.55
C LEU A 2 28.11 9.51 35.22
N ILE A 3 29.24 9.29 34.52
CA ILE A 3 29.28 8.52 33.26
C ILE A 3 28.75 7.08 33.43
N TYR A 4 28.94 6.45 34.59
CA TYR A 4 28.49 5.08 34.86
C TYR A 4 26.99 5.04 35.19
N PHE A 5 26.48 6.09 35.84
CA PHE A 5 25.06 6.27 36.12
C PHE A 5 24.27 6.51 34.83
N ASP A 6 24.79 7.36 33.93
CA ASP A 6 24.20 7.60 32.61
C ASP A 6 24.19 6.33 31.75
N PHE A 7 25.27 5.55 31.79
CA PHE A 7 25.36 4.26 31.08
C PHE A 7 24.35 3.24 31.62
N PHE A 8 24.21 3.13 32.94
CA PHE A 8 23.24 2.21 33.55
C PHE A 8 21.79 2.57 33.21
N GLN A 9 21.45 3.86 33.24
CA GLN A 9 20.12 4.34 32.86
C GLN A 9 19.82 4.07 31.38
N TYR A 10 20.80 4.27 30.49
CA TYR A 10 20.66 3.94 29.08
C TYR A 10 20.41 2.45 28.85
N ILE A 11 21.25 1.57 29.42
CA ILE A 11 21.08 0.12 29.30
C ILE A 11 19.73 -0.33 29.88
N PHE A 12 19.32 0.21 31.02
CA PHE A 12 18.01 -0.09 31.61
C PHE A 12 16.86 0.31 30.66
N SER A 13 16.91 1.50 30.06
CA SER A 13 15.89 1.95 29.11
C SER A 13 15.81 1.06 27.87
N LEU A 14 16.96 0.60 27.35
CA LEU A 14 17.00 -0.34 26.23
C LEU A 14 16.42 -1.70 26.60
N VAL A 15 16.72 -2.22 27.79
CA VAL A 15 16.15 -3.49 28.26
C VAL A 15 14.64 -3.39 28.41
N VAL A 16 14.13 -2.28 28.96
CA VAL A 16 12.68 -2.05 29.08
C VAL A 16 12.03 -1.96 27.69
N LEU A 17 12.64 -1.23 26.75
CA LEU A 17 12.13 -1.12 25.38
C LEU A 17 12.11 -2.48 24.67
N LEU A 18 13.18 -3.26 24.80
CA LEU A 18 13.27 -4.60 24.22
C LEU A 18 12.19 -5.54 24.80
N VAL A 19 12.02 -5.55 26.12
CA VAL A 19 10.98 -6.37 26.77
C VAL A 19 9.59 -5.93 26.31
N ALA A 20 9.34 -4.63 26.18
CA ALA A 20 8.07 -4.11 25.68
C ALA A 20 7.80 -4.56 24.24
N GLU A 21 8.78 -4.47 23.33
CA GLU A 21 8.65 -4.95 21.94
C GLU A 21 8.39 -6.46 21.89
N CYS A 22 9.07 -7.26 22.72
CA CYS A 22 8.82 -8.70 22.79
C CYS A 22 7.39 -9.02 23.26
N VAL A 23 6.91 -8.33 24.30
CA VAL A 23 5.54 -8.51 24.81
C VAL A 23 4.51 -8.10 23.77
N LEU A 24 4.70 -6.94 23.12
CA LEU A 24 3.81 -6.48 22.05
C LEU A 24 3.78 -7.44 20.86
N THR A 25 4.94 -7.99 20.48
CA THR A 25 5.04 -8.98 19.39
C THR A 25 4.31 -10.27 19.73
N LEU A 26 4.52 -10.82 20.93
CA LEU A 26 3.81 -12.01 21.40
C LEU A 26 2.30 -11.77 21.47
N PHE A 27 1.89 -10.58 21.94
CA PHE A 27 0.50 -10.20 22.02
C PHE A 27 -0.15 -10.07 20.63
N ALA A 28 0.57 -9.51 19.65
CA ALA A 28 0.11 -9.42 18.27
C ALA A 28 -0.08 -10.79 17.61
N ILE A 29 0.79 -11.77 17.91
CA ILE A 29 0.70 -13.13 17.37
C ILE A 29 -0.48 -13.91 17.99
N ILE A 30 -0.64 -13.84 19.31
CA ILE A 30 -1.63 -14.66 20.03
C ILE A 30 -3.04 -14.06 19.92
N CYS A 31 -3.14 -12.73 19.95
CA CYS A 31 -4.40 -12.01 20.12
C CYS A 31 -4.66 -10.95 19.02
N PRO A 32 -4.53 -11.26 17.71
CA PRO A 32 -4.69 -10.27 16.64
C PRO A 32 -6.08 -9.59 16.65
N GLN A 33 -7.10 -10.34 17.07
CA GLN A 33 -8.49 -9.88 17.21
C GLN A 33 -8.70 -8.79 18.27
N TYR A 34 -7.89 -8.75 19.34
CA TYR A 34 -8.02 -7.75 20.41
C TYR A 34 -7.31 -6.44 20.08
N LEU A 35 -6.33 -6.45 19.17
CA LEU A 35 -5.67 -5.22 18.68
C LEU A 35 -6.49 -4.52 17.58
N GLY A 36 -7.63 -5.07 17.16
CA GLY A 36 -8.32 -4.60 15.95
C GLY A 36 -7.50 -4.82 14.67
N LEU A 37 -6.46 -5.67 14.75
CA LEU A 37 -5.66 -6.10 13.60
C LEU A 37 -6.34 -7.23 12.83
N ALA A 38 -7.45 -7.78 13.35
CA ALA A 38 -8.42 -8.53 12.57
C ALA A 38 -9.15 -7.56 11.63
N ILE A 39 -8.41 -7.02 10.67
CA ILE A 39 -8.95 -6.21 9.58
C ILE A 39 -9.58 -7.19 8.61
N ASP A 40 -10.90 -7.11 8.48
CA ASP A 40 -11.59 -7.81 7.43
C ASP A 40 -11.07 -7.29 6.09
N LYS A 41 -10.58 -8.21 5.26
CA LYS A 41 -10.03 -7.87 3.95
C LYS A 41 -11.09 -7.22 3.08
N ASP A 42 -12.34 -7.66 3.21
CA ASP A 42 -13.45 -7.17 2.40
C ASP A 42 -13.81 -5.72 2.79
N ASP A 43 -13.78 -5.40 4.08
CA ASP A 43 -13.97 -4.03 4.56
C ASP A 43 -12.84 -3.10 4.07
N LEU A 44 -11.60 -3.57 4.06
CA LEU A 44 -10.47 -2.78 3.55
C LEU A 44 -10.59 -2.55 2.04
N VAL A 45 -10.98 -3.58 1.29
CA VAL A 45 -11.22 -3.51 -0.17
C VAL A 45 -12.30 -2.48 -0.47
N THR A 46 -13.43 -2.56 0.21
CA THR A 46 -14.54 -1.62 0.01
C THR A 46 -14.19 -0.20 0.45
N LEU A 47 -13.39 -0.05 1.52
CA LEU A 47 -12.94 1.25 2.01
C LEU A 47 -12.08 1.98 0.98
N TRP A 48 -11.04 1.33 0.43
CA TRP A 48 -10.18 1.99 -0.55
C TRP A 48 -10.92 2.26 -1.87
N GLN A 49 -11.73 1.31 -2.35
CA GLN A 49 -12.52 1.47 -3.58
C GLN A 49 -13.48 2.67 -3.52
N ARG A 50 -14.00 3.01 -2.34
CA ARG A 50 -14.91 4.15 -2.14
C ARG A 50 -14.21 5.49 -1.92
N ASN A 51 -12.93 5.49 -1.55
CA ASN A 51 -12.22 6.73 -1.16
C ASN A 51 -11.08 7.10 -2.12
N TYR A 52 -10.57 6.16 -2.91
CA TYR A 52 -9.54 6.44 -3.90
C TYR A 52 -10.06 7.40 -4.97
N GLY A 53 -9.29 8.45 -5.28
CA GLY A 53 -9.62 9.41 -6.33
C GLY A 53 -10.85 10.29 -6.05
N VAL A 54 -11.42 10.25 -4.84
CA VAL A 54 -12.59 11.05 -4.45
C VAL A 54 -12.15 12.42 -3.93
N PRO A 55 -12.78 13.53 -4.37
CA PRO A 55 -12.44 14.87 -3.87
C PRO A 55 -12.63 14.96 -2.35
N GLY A 56 -11.65 15.55 -1.66
CA GLY A 56 -11.61 15.60 -0.20
C GLY A 56 -11.03 14.35 0.48
N LYS A 57 -10.62 13.34 -0.29
CA LYS A 57 -9.94 12.11 0.20
C LYS A 57 -8.57 11.91 -0.43
N GLU A 58 -7.90 12.98 -0.85
CA GLU A 58 -6.60 12.96 -1.55
C GLU A 58 -5.51 12.21 -0.79
N GLN A 59 -5.51 12.26 0.55
CA GLN A 59 -4.57 11.52 1.39
C GLN A 59 -4.67 10.01 1.17
N MET A 60 -5.87 9.49 0.89
CA MET A 60 -6.06 8.07 0.56
C MET A 60 -5.48 7.75 -0.82
N THR A 61 -5.69 8.61 -1.82
CA THR A 61 -5.11 8.47 -3.16
C THR A 61 -3.58 8.42 -3.08
N VAL A 62 -2.97 9.39 -2.40
CA VAL A 62 -1.50 9.46 -2.23
C VAL A 62 -0.96 8.24 -1.50
N ALA A 63 -1.63 7.78 -0.44
CA ALA A 63 -1.23 6.60 0.30
C ALA A 63 -1.26 5.33 -0.58
N ILE A 64 -2.32 5.15 -1.36
CA ILE A 64 -2.45 4.02 -2.28
C ILE A 64 -1.42 4.10 -3.41
N ASP A 65 -1.21 5.26 -4.02
CA ASP A 65 -0.21 5.43 -5.08
C ASP A 65 1.22 5.16 -4.58
N LEU A 66 1.52 5.56 -3.34
CA LEU A 66 2.78 5.24 -2.67
C LEU A 66 2.94 3.73 -2.46
N ILE A 67 1.90 3.05 -1.95
CA ILE A 67 1.92 1.60 -1.74
C ILE A 67 2.16 0.89 -3.07
N GLN A 68 1.44 1.27 -4.12
CA GLN A 68 1.54 0.64 -5.45
C GLN A 68 2.92 0.82 -6.06
N THR A 69 3.46 2.04 -5.99
CA THR A 69 4.80 2.35 -6.49
C THR A 69 5.88 1.62 -5.70
N LYS A 70 5.73 1.51 -4.37
CA LYS A 70 6.74 0.93 -3.48
C LYS A 70 6.74 -0.60 -3.50
N PHE A 71 5.57 -1.21 -3.55
CA PHE A 71 5.41 -2.67 -3.50
C PHE A 71 5.21 -3.29 -4.88
N GLU A 72 5.17 -2.47 -5.93
CA GLU A 72 5.00 -2.91 -7.32
C GLU A 72 3.76 -3.79 -7.46
N CYS A 73 2.65 -3.29 -6.91
CA CYS A 73 1.34 -3.95 -6.89
C CYS A 73 0.27 -3.06 -7.53
N CYS A 74 -0.90 -3.62 -7.84
CA CYS A 74 -2.02 -2.87 -8.38
C CYS A 74 -3.35 -3.37 -7.81
N GLY A 75 -4.10 -2.48 -7.15
CA GLY A 75 -5.28 -2.85 -6.37
C GLY A 75 -4.94 -3.62 -5.10
N ALA A 76 -5.95 -4.23 -4.49
CA ALA A 76 -5.78 -5.11 -3.33
C ALA A 76 -5.48 -6.56 -3.77
N LEU A 77 -6.15 -7.01 -4.83
CA LEU A 77 -5.97 -8.31 -5.47
C LEU A 77 -5.56 -8.15 -6.94
N SER A 78 -6.11 -7.15 -7.64
CA SER A 78 -5.78 -6.93 -9.04
C SER A 78 -6.16 -5.52 -9.52
N GLY A 79 -5.49 -5.06 -10.57
CA GLY A 79 -5.81 -3.79 -11.20
C GLY A 79 -7.22 -3.71 -11.78
N THR A 80 -7.91 -4.83 -12.01
CA THR A 80 -9.29 -4.81 -12.49
C THR A 80 -10.26 -4.27 -11.44
N GLU A 81 -9.90 -4.27 -10.16
CA GLU A 81 -10.73 -3.71 -9.08
C GLU A 81 -10.98 -2.21 -9.25
N TYR A 82 -10.14 -1.51 -10.02
CA TYR A 82 -10.37 -0.10 -10.34
C TYR A 82 -11.66 0.13 -11.13
N SER A 83 -12.12 -0.84 -11.95
CA SER A 83 -13.35 -0.69 -12.74
C SER A 83 -14.62 -0.61 -11.88
N ILE A 84 -14.58 -1.18 -10.67
CA ILE A 84 -15.70 -1.16 -9.70
C ILE A 84 -15.48 -0.13 -8.57
N SER A 85 -14.36 0.59 -8.61
CA SER A 85 -14.08 1.66 -7.64
C SER A 85 -14.90 2.91 -7.96
N TRP A 86 -15.13 3.75 -6.95
CA TRP A 86 -15.82 5.03 -7.14
C TRP A 86 -15.08 5.95 -8.09
N TRP A 87 -13.76 5.89 -8.13
CA TRP A 87 -12.93 6.64 -9.08
C TRP A 87 -13.35 6.43 -10.53
N ASN A 88 -13.65 5.17 -10.92
CA ASN A 88 -14.14 4.86 -12.26
C ASN A 88 -15.66 5.05 -12.37
N LEU A 89 -16.44 4.51 -11.43
CA LEU A 89 -17.91 4.56 -11.46
C LEU A 89 -18.51 5.97 -11.37
N LYS A 90 -17.77 6.93 -10.82
CA LYS A 90 -18.17 8.35 -10.75
C LYS A 90 -17.50 9.21 -11.83
N GLU A 91 -16.84 8.57 -12.80
CA GLU A 91 -16.15 9.25 -13.90
C GLU A 91 -15.14 10.30 -13.41
N LEU A 92 -14.49 10.03 -12.27
CA LEU A 92 -13.44 10.89 -11.71
C LEU A 92 -12.08 10.61 -12.37
N ALA A 93 -11.94 9.44 -12.99
CA ALA A 93 -10.80 9.07 -13.80
C ALA A 93 -10.74 9.91 -15.10
N ALA A 94 -9.52 10.15 -15.58
CA ALA A 94 -9.33 10.64 -16.94
C ALA A 94 -9.93 9.64 -17.95
N PRO A 95 -10.43 10.11 -19.11
CA PRO A 95 -11.02 9.23 -20.11
C PRO A 95 -10.00 8.18 -20.57
N ASN A 96 -10.47 6.93 -20.68
CA ASN A 96 -9.69 5.74 -21.07
C ASN A 96 -8.63 5.27 -20.06
N LEU A 97 -8.65 5.77 -18.81
CA LEU A 97 -7.84 5.19 -17.74
C LEU A 97 -8.55 3.98 -17.13
N LEU A 98 -7.94 2.80 -17.28
CA LEU A 98 -8.36 1.55 -16.65
C LEU A 98 -7.78 1.42 -15.25
N VAL A 99 -6.54 1.87 -15.06
CA VAL A 99 -5.81 1.86 -13.78
C VAL A 99 -5.04 3.18 -13.60
N PRO A 100 -4.73 3.61 -12.37
CA PRO A 100 -3.84 4.74 -12.18
C PRO A 100 -2.42 4.42 -12.65
N PHE A 101 -1.65 5.45 -13.01
CA PHE A 101 -0.28 5.26 -13.50
C PHE A 101 0.69 4.74 -12.45
N SER A 102 0.36 4.86 -11.17
CA SER A 102 1.07 4.22 -10.05
C SER A 102 1.06 2.68 -10.14
N CYS A 103 0.09 2.07 -10.84
CA CYS A 103 0.07 0.63 -11.14
C CYS A 103 0.98 0.22 -12.31
N CYS A 104 1.48 1.17 -13.09
CA CYS A 104 2.27 0.88 -14.27
C CYS A 104 3.75 0.70 -13.92
N VAL A 105 4.44 -0.13 -14.70
CA VAL A 105 5.89 -0.27 -14.58
C VAL A 105 6.55 1.03 -15.01
N GLN A 106 7.25 1.65 -14.07
CA GLN A 106 7.96 2.92 -14.26
C GLN A 106 9.43 2.68 -14.63
N GLY A 107 10.07 3.69 -15.22
CA GLY A 107 11.50 3.70 -15.54
C GLY A 107 12.40 3.91 -14.31
N GLU A 108 13.63 4.42 -14.54
CA GLU A 108 14.62 4.61 -13.47
C GLU A 108 14.18 5.60 -12.38
N ASN A 109 13.45 6.66 -12.74
CA ASN A 109 12.95 7.68 -11.81
C ASN A 109 11.53 7.34 -11.34
N LYS A 110 11.40 6.31 -10.49
CA LYS A 110 10.10 5.93 -9.91
C LYS A 110 9.56 7.05 -9.01
N SER A 111 8.31 7.46 -9.23
CA SER A 111 7.61 8.48 -8.46
C SER A 111 6.17 8.04 -8.22
N TYR A 112 5.65 8.29 -7.02
CA TYR A 112 4.25 8.04 -6.68
C TYR A 112 3.37 9.28 -6.86
N LEU A 113 3.98 10.48 -6.85
CA LEU A 113 3.27 11.75 -7.08
C LEU A 113 3.16 12.11 -8.56
N ASP A 114 4.17 11.71 -9.34
CA ASP A 114 4.22 11.93 -10.79
C ASP A 114 4.76 10.67 -11.48
N PRO A 115 4.00 9.56 -11.44
CA PRO A 115 4.41 8.30 -12.05
C PRO A 115 4.56 8.44 -13.56
N SER A 116 5.72 8.02 -14.08
CA SER A 116 6.02 8.01 -15.52
C SER A 116 6.15 6.56 -16.02
N PRO A 117 5.11 5.99 -16.64
CA PRO A 117 5.14 4.62 -17.14
C PRO A 117 6.10 4.49 -18.33
N LEU A 118 6.74 3.32 -18.44
CA LEU A 118 7.53 2.98 -19.63
C LEU A 118 6.66 2.89 -20.89
N ASN A 119 5.44 2.38 -20.74
CA ASN A 119 4.49 2.25 -21.84
C ASN A 119 3.06 2.51 -21.36
N ASN A 120 2.58 3.73 -21.60
CA ASN A 120 1.25 4.17 -21.19
C ASN A 120 0.14 3.34 -21.85
N THR A 121 0.26 3.02 -23.13
CA THR A 121 -0.79 2.30 -23.86
C THR A 121 -0.87 0.85 -23.43
N LEU A 122 0.26 0.14 -23.36
CA LEU A 122 0.27 -1.26 -22.88
C LEU A 122 -0.17 -1.37 -21.43
N CYS A 123 0.22 -0.43 -20.56
CA CYS A 123 -0.24 -0.47 -19.17
C CYS A 123 -1.76 -0.30 -19.07
N GLN A 124 -2.38 0.45 -19.97
CA GLN A 124 -3.83 0.69 -20.00
C GLN A 124 -4.58 -0.33 -20.87
N GLU A 125 -3.96 -1.46 -21.23
CA GLU A 125 -4.67 -2.51 -21.96
C GLU A 125 -5.69 -3.26 -21.08
N LYS A 126 -6.69 -3.85 -21.74
CA LYS A 126 -7.73 -4.66 -21.06
C LYS A 126 -7.30 -6.11 -20.89
N GLU A 127 -6.60 -6.66 -21.87
CA GLU A 127 -6.19 -8.07 -21.88
C GLU A 127 -4.90 -8.28 -21.08
N MET A 128 -4.91 -9.30 -20.21
CA MET A 128 -3.80 -9.60 -19.32
C MET A 128 -2.50 -9.88 -20.07
N ASP A 129 -2.56 -10.60 -21.18
CA ASP A 129 -1.40 -10.95 -21.97
C ASP A 129 -0.66 -9.71 -22.51
N ASN A 130 -1.41 -8.63 -22.79
CA ASN A 130 -0.85 -7.40 -23.33
C ASN A 130 -0.24 -6.51 -22.24
N TYR A 131 -0.90 -6.39 -21.07
CA TYR A 131 -0.40 -5.52 -19.99
C TYR A 131 0.57 -6.20 -19.02
N ARG A 132 0.78 -7.52 -19.06
CA ARG A 132 1.59 -8.26 -18.08
C ARG A 132 3.02 -7.72 -17.91
N LEU A 133 3.59 -7.14 -18.96
CA LEU A 133 4.93 -6.56 -18.95
C LEU A 133 4.96 -5.06 -18.60
N ALA A 134 3.81 -4.40 -18.63
CA ALA A 134 3.68 -2.94 -18.47
C ALA A 134 2.91 -2.52 -17.20
N ARG A 135 2.23 -3.46 -16.54
CA ARG A 135 1.44 -3.25 -15.31
C ARG A 135 1.83 -4.26 -14.24
N HIS A 136 1.83 -3.82 -12.99
CA HIS A 136 1.99 -4.68 -11.83
C HIS A 136 0.81 -5.65 -11.70
N VAL A 137 1.11 -6.95 -11.78
CA VAL A 137 0.11 -8.05 -11.76
C VAL A 137 0.18 -8.94 -10.52
N GLU A 138 1.28 -8.90 -9.77
CA GLU A 138 1.45 -9.77 -8.61
C GLU A 138 0.79 -9.16 -7.37
N VAL A 139 -0.06 -9.96 -6.71
CA VAL A 139 -0.34 -9.79 -5.29
C VAL A 139 0.94 -10.15 -4.57
N ARG A 140 1.78 -9.16 -4.28
CA ARG A 140 2.91 -9.35 -3.38
C ARG A 140 2.33 -9.53 -1.98
N TYR A 141 1.93 -10.76 -1.66
CA TYR A 141 1.65 -11.14 -0.29
C TYR A 141 2.89 -10.77 0.52
N LEU A 142 2.73 -9.82 1.44
CA LEU A 142 3.66 -9.67 2.55
C LEU A 142 3.66 -11.02 3.25
N THR A 143 4.61 -11.85 2.86
CA THR A 143 5.03 -13.04 3.60
C THR A 143 5.74 -12.49 4.83
N LEU A 144 4.93 -12.16 5.83
CA LEU A 144 5.35 -12.07 7.22
C LEU A 144 5.60 -13.48 7.75
#